data_AF-A0A7C4Q4R0-F1
#
_entry.id   AF-A0A7C4Q4R0-F1
#
_cell.length_a   1.000
_cell.length_b   1.000
_cell.length_c   1.000
_cell.angle_alpha   90.00
_cell.angle_beta   90.00
_cell.angle_gamma   90.00
#
_symmetry.space_group_name_H-M   'P 1'
#
loop_
_entity.id
_entity.type
_entity.pdbx_description
1 polymer ?
#
loop_
_entity_poly.entity_id
_entity_poly.type
_entity_poly.pdbx_seq_one_letter_code
_entity_poly.pdbx_strand_id
1 'polypeptide(L)'
;MANICFHCGKGVLYGRRHTHHRGVAGGRWKKRAPKTRRIFLPNLQKVTILEKGKEKRVKLCTKCLKRIKKDLKEGVKPFLQLAYPQLYLKKQEEKKETK
;
A
#
# COMPACT_ATOMS: atom_id res chain seq x y z
N MET A 1 -0.64 -15.36 9.89
CA MET A 1 -1.38 -14.10 9.60
C MET A 1 -1.53 -13.92 8.10
N ALA A 2 -2.76 -13.82 7.60
CA ALA A 2 -3.02 -13.57 6.19
C ALA A 2 -2.38 -12.24 5.71
N ASN A 3 -1.94 -12.18 4.46
CA ASN A 3 -1.44 -10.95 3.81
C ASN A 3 -2.61 -10.03 3.45
N ILE A 4 -3.31 -9.57 4.48
CA ILE A 4 -4.51 -8.75 4.39
C ILE A 4 -4.29 -7.47 5.21
N CYS A 5 -4.80 -6.36 4.70
CA CYS A 5 -4.81 -5.09 5.42
C CYS A 5 -5.80 -5.13 6.59
N PHE A 6 -5.35 -4.73 7.78
CA PHE A 6 -6.17 -4.69 8.99
C PHE A 6 -7.42 -3.80 8.85
N HIS A 7 -7.32 -2.65 8.18
CA HIS A 7 -8.45 -1.72 8.07
C HIS A 7 -9.38 -2.01 6.88
N CYS A 8 -8.85 -2.14 5.67
CA CYS A 8 -9.67 -2.23 4.46
C CYS A 8 -9.80 -3.64 3.88
N GLY A 9 -9.26 -4.67 4.55
CA GLY A 9 -9.37 -6.05 4.08
C GLY A 9 -8.68 -6.35 2.75
N LYS A 10 -7.87 -5.41 2.20
CA LYS A 10 -7.15 -5.64 0.94
C LYS A 10 -6.23 -6.85 1.07
N GLY A 11 -6.57 -7.89 0.34
CA GLY A 11 -5.80 -9.11 0.22
C GLY A 11 -5.12 -9.24 -1.14
N VAL A 12 -4.77 -10.48 -1.44
CA VAL A 12 -4.16 -10.87 -2.70
C VAL A 12 -5.19 -10.76 -3.82
N LEU A 13 -4.79 -10.16 -4.94
CA LEU A 13 -5.62 -10.11 -6.15
C LEU A 13 -5.06 -11.07 -7.20
N TYR A 14 -5.95 -11.77 -7.89
CA TYR A 14 -5.59 -12.63 -8.99
C TYR A 14 -5.74 -11.87 -10.30
N GLY A 15 -4.80 -12.06 -11.21
CA GLY A 15 -5.01 -11.62 -12.58
C GLY A 15 -4.09 -12.31 -13.56
N ARG A 16 -3.91 -11.67 -14.71
CA ARG A 16 -3.22 -12.26 -15.84
C ARG A 16 -2.13 -11.31 -16.34
N ARG A 17 -1.06 -11.88 -16.88
CA ARG A 17 -0.03 -11.16 -17.63
C ARG A 17 -0.26 -11.46 -19.12
N HIS A 18 -0.27 -10.39 -19.91
CA HIS A 18 -0.41 -10.41 -21.36
C HIS A 18 0.76 -9.62 -21.93
N THR A 19 1.92 -10.26 -22.06
CA THR A 19 3.16 -9.62 -22.53
C THR A 19 3.65 -10.36 -23.77
N HIS A 20 4.11 -9.63 -24.77
CA HIS A 20 4.74 -10.14 -25.99
C HIS A 20 6.26 -9.97 -25.91
N HIS A 21 6.99 -10.68 -26.78
CA HIS A 21 8.42 -10.51 -26.97
C HIS A 21 8.72 -9.18 -27.69
N ARG A 22 9.89 -8.58 -27.48
CA ARG A 22 10.31 -7.36 -28.20
C ARG A 22 10.27 -7.58 -29.73
N GLY A 23 9.92 -6.55 -30.50
CA GLY A 23 9.97 -6.56 -31.97
C GLY A 23 8.64 -6.80 -32.71
N VAL A 24 7.53 -7.08 -32.01
CA VAL A 24 6.21 -7.26 -32.65
C VAL A 24 5.32 -6.02 -32.48
N ALA A 25 5.66 -4.92 -33.13
CA ALA A 25 4.92 -3.64 -32.99
C ALA A 25 3.55 -3.60 -33.72
N GLY A 26 3.28 -4.54 -34.63
CA GLY A 26 2.14 -4.44 -35.57
C GLY A 26 0.74 -4.76 -35.03
N GLY A 27 0.51 -4.78 -33.71
CA GLY A 27 -0.83 -4.92 -33.09
C GLY A 27 -1.57 -6.26 -33.26
N ARG A 28 -1.25 -7.06 -34.31
CA ARG A 28 -1.82 -8.40 -34.59
C ARG A 28 -1.62 -9.40 -33.44
N TRP A 29 -0.64 -9.17 -32.57
CA TRP A 29 -0.32 -10.03 -31.43
C TRP A 29 -1.24 -9.81 -30.21
N LYS A 30 -2.00 -8.70 -30.13
CA LYS A 30 -2.82 -8.36 -28.95
C LYS A 30 -3.83 -9.45 -28.60
N LYS A 31 -4.35 -10.18 -29.61
CA LYS A 31 -5.25 -11.32 -29.44
C LYS A 31 -4.53 -12.68 -29.30
N ARG A 32 -3.23 -12.75 -29.60
CA ARG A 32 -2.41 -13.98 -29.58
C ARG A 32 -1.42 -14.06 -28.40
N ALA A 33 -1.32 -13.02 -27.57
CA ALA A 33 -0.40 -12.99 -26.45
C ALA A 33 -0.69 -14.13 -25.45
N PRO A 34 0.34 -14.88 -24.99
CA PRO A 34 0.15 -15.92 -24.00
C PRO A 34 -0.40 -15.32 -22.70
N LYS A 35 -1.40 -16.01 -22.11
CA LYS A 35 -2.08 -15.59 -20.89
C LYS A 35 -1.51 -16.36 -19.70
N THR A 36 -0.51 -15.80 -19.02
CA THR A 36 0.02 -16.42 -17.80
C THR A 36 -0.70 -15.88 -16.57
N ARG A 37 -1.03 -16.76 -15.61
CA ARG A 37 -1.64 -16.36 -14.34
C ARG A 37 -0.60 -15.61 -13.51
N ARG A 38 -0.99 -14.50 -12.89
CA ARG A 38 -0.15 -13.77 -11.95
C ARG A 38 -0.91 -13.39 -10.69
N ILE A 39 -0.16 -13.31 -9.61
CA ILE A 39 -0.66 -12.92 -8.29
C ILE A 39 -0.19 -11.50 -8.01
N PHE A 40 -1.10 -10.62 -7.61
CA PHE A 40 -0.78 -9.28 -7.16
C PHE A 40 -0.86 -9.22 -5.64
N LEU A 41 0.29 -9.04 -5.01
CA LEU A 41 0.37 -8.85 -3.57
C LEU A 41 0.07 -7.39 -3.22
N PRO A 42 -0.76 -7.14 -2.18
CA PRO A 42 -0.94 -5.79 -1.67
C PRO A 42 0.35 -5.28 -1.04
N ASN A 43 0.66 -4.00 -1.24
CA ASN A 43 1.77 -3.36 -0.53
C ASN A 43 1.35 -3.10 0.93
N LEU A 44 1.66 -4.06 1.80
CA LEU A 44 1.39 -4.03 3.23
C LEU A 44 2.65 -3.64 3.99
N GLN A 45 2.49 -2.77 4.97
CA GLN A 45 3.55 -2.28 5.84
C GLN A 45 3.17 -2.57 7.29
N LYS A 46 4.16 -2.99 8.09
CA LYS A 46 3.97 -3.25 9.52
C LYS A 46 3.97 -1.92 10.26
N VAL A 47 2.94 -1.67 11.06
CA VAL A 47 2.75 -0.42 11.80
C VAL A 47 2.17 -0.72 13.19
N THR A 48 2.59 0.06 14.18
CA THR A 48 2.05 0.01 15.54
C THR A 48 0.90 1.00 15.67
N ILE A 49 -0.28 0.48 16.01
CA ILE A 49 -1.49 1.27 16.28
C ILE A 49 -1.81 1.25 17.78
N LEU A 50 -2.52 2.28 18.23
CA LEU A 50 -3.15 2.31 19.54
C LEU A 50 -4.61 1.89 19.40
N GLU A 51 -4.95 0.72 19.95
CA GLU A 51 -6.32 0.19 19.96
C GLU A 51 -6.76 0.05 21.42
N LYS A 52 -7.76 0.85 21.84
CA LYS A 52 -8.29 0.86 23.23
C LYS A 52 -7.20 1.04 24.31
N GLY A 53 -6.23 1.92 24.06
CA GLY A 53 -5.13 2.20 24.99
C GLY A 53 -4.02 1.14 25.01
N LYS A 54 -4.09 0.08 24.18
CA LYS A 54 -3.04 -0.92 24.03
C LYS A 54 -2.34 -0.77 22.68
N GLU A 55 -1.02 -0.90 22.69
CA GLU A 55 -0.23 -0.93 21.47
C GLU A 55 -0.36 -2.28 20.77
N LYS A 56 -0.62 -2.26 19.45
CA LYS A 56 -0.75 -3.46 18.65
C LYS A 56 -0.03 -3.31 17.33
N ARG A 57 0.75 -4.33 16.96
CA ARG A 57 1.45 -4.40 15.67
C ARG A 57 0.52 -5.01 14.63
N VAL A 58 0.19 -4.25 13.59
CA VAL A 58 -0.72 -4.66 12.51
C VAL A 58 -0.09 -4.43 11.13
N LYS A 59 -0.60 -5.14 10.11
CA LYS A 59 -0.27 -4.88 8.71
C LYS A 59 -1.30 -3.93 8.10
N LEU A 60 -0.86 -2.77 7.62
CA LEU A 60 -1.70 -1.80 6.92
C LEU A 60 -1.23 -1.62 5.47
N CYS A 61 -2.18 -1.44 4.55
CA CYS A 61 -1.83 -1.11 3.17
C CYS A 61 -1.33 0.34 3.06
N THR A 62 -0.45 0.58 2.09
CA THR A 62 0.12 1.92 1.85
C THR A 62 -0.93 2.99 1.55
N LYS A 63 -2.06 2.65 0.93
CA LYS A 63 -3.18 3.60 0.73
C LYS A 63 -3.79 4.08 2.05
N CYS A 64 -4.01 3.18 3.01
CA CYS A 64 -4.52 3.53 4.33
C CYS A 64 -3.51 4.38 5.09
N LEU A 65 -2.24 4.01 5.06
CA LEU A 65 -1.18 4.79 5.71
C LEU A 65 -1.02 6.18 5.10
N LYS A 66 -1.17 6.32 3.78
CA LYS A 66 -1.15 7.62 3.10
C LYS A 66 -2.31 8.50 3.57
N ARG A 67 -3.51 7.93 3.73
CA ARG A 67 -4.69 8.66 4.24
C ARG A 67 -4.46 9.14 5.67
N ILE A 68 -4.03 8.26 6.59
CA ILE A 68 -3.75 8.65 7.98
C ILE A 68 -2.72 9.78 8.04
N LYS A 69 -1.64 9.72 7.25
CA LYS A 69 -0.64 10.79 7.19
C LYS A 69 -1.20 12.12 6.67
N LYS A 70 -2.15 12.06 5.73
CA LYS A 70 -2.82 13.23 5.20
C LYS A 70 -3.73 13.85 6.28
N ASP A 71 -4.56 13.03 6.92
CA ASP A 71 -5.48 13.45 7.98
C ASP A 71 -4.69 14.12 9.13
N LEU A 72 -3.56 13.52 9.54
CA LEU A 72 -2.66 14.09 10.55
C LEU A 72 -2.07 15.45 10.15
N LYS A 73 -1.80 15.67 8.87
CA LYS A 73 -1.28 16.95 8.36
C LYS A 73 -2.37 18.02 8.32
N GLU A 74 -3.60 17.62 8.04
CA GLU A 74 -4.76 18.51 7.93
C GLU A 74 -5.44 18.77 9.28
N GLY A 75 -4.95 18.16 10.37
CA GLY A 75 -5.53 18.31 11.71
C GLY A 75 -6.84 17.56 11.92
N VAL A 76 -7.24 16.71 10.97
CA VAL A 76 -8.46 15.90 11.05
C VAL A 76 -8.17 14.62 11.83
N LYS A 77 -9.10 14.20 12.69
CA LYS A 77 -8.97 12.92 13.42
C LYS A 77 -8.92 11.75 12.44
N PRO A 78 -7.82 10.97 12.39
CA PRO A 78 -7.73 9.80 11.52
C PRO A 78 -8.60 8.65 12.05
N PHE A 79 -9.02 7.76 11.15
CA PHE A 79 -9.80 6.56 11.48
C PHE A 79 -8.99 5.52 12.29
N LEU A 80 -7.66 5.60 12.29
CA LEU A 80 -6.78 4.80 13.14
C LEU A 80 -5.73 5.70 13.80
N GLN A 81 -5.51 5.51 15.10
CA GLN A 81 -4.46 6.19 15.85
C GLN A 81 -3.14 5.41 15.75
N LEU A 82 -2.11 6.09 15.29
CA LEU A 82 -0.74 5.56 15.31
C LEU A 82 -0.16 5.71 16.71
N ALA A 83 0.63 4.74 17.16
CA ALA A 83 1.31 4.84 18.46
C ALA A 83 2.35 5.97 18.49
N TYR A 84 3.09 6.13 17.39
CA TYR A 84 4.14 7.13 17.27
C TYR A 84 3.93 8.02 16.03
N PRO A 85 2.95 8.96 16.06
CA PRO A 85 2.68 9.85 14.94
C PRO A 85 3.83 10.83 14.69
N GLN A 86 4.57 11.26 15.73
CA GLN A 86 5.68 12.22 15.60
C GLN A 86 6.82 11.69 14.72
N LEU A 87 7.13 10.37 14.77
CA LEU A 87 8.16 9.77 13.92
C LEU A 87 7.84 9.92 12.42
N TYR A 88 6.55 9.94 12.06
CA TYR A 88 6.14 10.13 10.67
C TYR A 88 6.21 11.58 10.20
N LEU A 89 6.10 12.54 11.11
CA LEU A 89 6.21 13.97 10.80
C LEU A 89 7.68 14.37 10.62
N LYS A 90 8.56 13.99 11.55
CA LYS A 90 10.02 14.24 11.46
C LYS A 90 10.61 13.70 10.15
N LYS A 91 10.27 12.47 9.78
CA LYS A 91 10.70 11.84 8.53
C LYS A 91 10.17 12.53 7.26
N GLN A 92 9.11 13.34 7.36
CA GLN A 92 8.62 14.15 6.24
C GLN A 92 9.38 15.47 6.13
N GLU A 93 9.79 16.06 7.24
CA GLU A 93 10.61 17.29 7.29
C GLU A 93 12.01 17.02 6.72
N GLU A 94 12.69 15.97 7.19
CA GLU A 94 13.99 15.53 6.65
C GLU A 94 13.95 15.35 5.11
N LYS A 95 12.85 14.79 4.60
CA LYS A 95 12.67 14.58 3.15
C LYS A 95 12.45 15.85 2.35
N LYS A 96 11.90 16.90 2.97
CA LYS A 96 11.73 18.21 2.32
C LYS A 96 13.05 18.98 2.29
N GLU A 97 13.87 18.85 3.33
CA GLU A 97 15.16 19.53 3.42
C GLU A 97 16.19 18.95 2.44
N THR A 98 16.14 17.64 2.18
CA THR A 98 17.04 16.97 1.21
C THR A 98 16.68 17.17 -0.27
N LYS A 99 15.65 17.97 -0.59
CA LYS A 99 15.05 18.03 -1.93
C LYS A 99 14.91 19.45 -2.42
#